data_AF-A0A3M0ZLF0-F1
#
_entry.id   AF-A0A3M0ZLF0-F1
#
_cell.length_a   1.000
_cell.length_b   1.000
_cell.length_c   1.000
_cell.angle_alpha   90.00
_cell.angle_beta   90.00
_cell.angle_gamma   90.00
#
_symmetry.space_group_name_H-M   'P 1'
#
loop_
_entity.id
_entity.type
_entity.pdbx_description
1 polymer ?
#
loop_
_entity_poly.entity_id
_entity_poly.type
_entity_poly.pdbx_seq_one_letter_code
_entity_poly.pdbx_strand_id
1 'polypeptide(L)'
;MGLLDRVRDRESSEPTGPAKANKLGPRPDNGNSAGLAEPLRPAPSRPGIGAAAPQPAGTRSRLKPQRASSEHLKQLKVKIHSELIERLDLAALGSLEPNQASAEIRSVIAQLLEEGGLPLSREDRRRLEAEITSEVLGFGPLDPLLKDDTVSDILVNSAKQVYVERNGKLELTDITFRDDDHLLQIIDRIVSQVGRRVDTACPMVDARLPDGSRVNAIIPPIALDGPALSIRRFGRDPYHIQHLIAFGSMTREMAEFFEAIVKARLNIIVSGGTGSGKTTLLNCLSSFIPHDERVVTIEDAAELQLQQPHVVRLETRPPNLEGKGEITARDLVRNCLRMRPDRIVVGEVRGGETLDMLQAMNTGHDGSITTLHANSPRDCLSRLEMMILMAGVDLPVQAMRQQISSAVNIIIQQARLRDGTRKVTKVTEITGMEGDTISTQDIFEFVATGIDPHGKVEGYFRTTGIRPKCAPTLAAAGFDLGPNFFAERRL
;
A
#
# COMPACT_ATOMS: atom_id res chain seq x y z
N MET A 1 58.03 3.14 2.72
CA MET A 1 59.22 3.93 2.32
C MET A 1 58.97 4.37 0.89
N GLY A 2 58.91 5.64 0.47
CA GLY A 2 59.20 6.94 1.06
C GLY A 2 59.28 7.89 -0.16
N LEU A 3 58.43 8.92 -0.20
CA LEU A 3 58.82 10.34 -0.18
C LEU A 3 59.48 10.90 -1.47
N LEU A 4 58.70 11.76 -2.14
CA LEU A 4 59.03 13.15 -2.46
C LEU A 4 60.49 13.60 -2.22
N ASP A 5 61.16 14.08 -3.28
CA ASP A 5 61.60 15.49 -3.44
C ASP A 5 62.74 15.63 -4.47
N ARG A 6 62.61 16.62 -5.38
CA ARG A 6 63.61 17.67 -5.69
C ARG A 6 63.29 18.44 -7.00
N VAL A 7 62.44 19.45 -6.87
CA VAL A 7 62.79 20.89 -6.83
C VAL A 7 63.84 21.43 -7.84
N ARG A 8 63.34 22.29 -8.77
CA ARG A 8 63.84 23.64 -9.17
C ARG A 8 65.18 23.77 -9.93
N ASP A 9 65.45 24.78 -10.76
CA ASP A 9 64.91 26.11 -11.07
C ASP A 9 65.32 26.51 -12.51
N ARG A 10 64.58 27.42 -13.15
CA ARG A 10 65.17 28.62 -13.79
C ARG A 10 64.13 29.73 -13.97
N GLU A 11 64.28 30.73 -13.10
CA GLU A 11 63.78 32.11 -13.14
C GLU A 11 64.23 32.78 -14.46
N SER A 12 63.82 33.97 -14.91
CA SER A 12 63.42 35.26 -14.30
C SER A 12 63.00 36.14 -15.52
N SER A 13 62.16 37.18 -15.47
CA SER A 13 62.33 38.40 -14.67
C SER A 13 61.13 39.37 -14.78
N GLU A 14 60.68 39.87 -13.64
CA GLU A 14 59.93 41.12 -13.34
C GLU A 14 60.77 42.41 -13.63
N PRO A 15 60.46 43.68 -13.17
CA PRO A 15 59.35 44.23 -12.33
C PRO A 15 58.79 45.63 -12.75
N THR A 16 57.75 46.13 -12.04
CA THR A 16 57.75 47.39 -11.23
C THR A 16 56.33 47.83 -10.81
N GLY A 17 56.10 48.06 -9.50
CA GLY A 17 54.91 48.73 -8.90
C GLY A 17 55.14 50.24 -8.65
N PRO A 18 54.54 50.94 -7.64
CA PRO A 18 53.45 50.55 -6.70
C PRO A 18 52.40 51.67 -6.33
N ALA A 19 51.39 51.28 -5.52
CA ALA A 19 50.68 52.00 -4.42
C ALA A 19 49.81 53.27 -4.62
N LYS A 20 48.57 53.25 -4.06
CA LYS A 20 48.11 54.10 -2.92
C LYS A 20 46.63 53.87 -2.52
N ALA A 21 46.38 54.00 -1.21
CA ALA A 21 45.08 54.06 -0.54
C ALA A 21 44.78 55.51 -0.08
N ASN A 22 43.51 55.96 0.04
CA ASN A 22 42.89 56.49 1.29
C ASN A 22 41.41 56.94 1.14
N LYS A 23 40.81 57.25 2.30
CA LYS A 23 39.41 57.43 2.75
C LYS A 23 38.71 58.81 2.52
N LEU A 24 37.37 58.78 2.73
CA LEU A 24 36.43 59.73 3.44
C LEU A 24 35.85 61.03 2.77
N GLY A 25 34.49 61.05 2.63
CA GLY A 25 33.44 62.11 2.82
C GLY A 25 33.62 63.59 2.37
N PRO A 26 32.60 64.51 2.44
CA PRO A 26 31.24 64.46 3.02
C PRO A 26 30.07 65.06 2.14
N ARG A 27 28.85 65.20 2.73
CA ARG A 27 27.55 65.75 2.19
C ARG A 27 27.45 67.31 2.16
N PRO A 28 26.32 67.97 1.73
CA PRO A 28 25.06 68.11 2.54
C PRO A 28 23.67 68.24 1.81
N ASP A 29 22.60 67.85 2.54
CA ASP A 29 21.23 68.42 2.85
C ASP A 29 20.25 69.00 1.79
N ASN A 30 18.89 68.96 1.90
CA ASN A 30 17.98 68.88 3.08
C ASN A 30 16.47 68.53 2.74
N GLY A 31 15.70 67.96 3.70
CA GLY A 31 14.28 68.34 3.96
C GLY A 31 13.11 67.29 4.14
N ASN A 32 12.83 66.86 5.40
CA ASN A 32 11.54 66.51 6.12
C ASN A 32 10.44 65.56 5.55
N SER A 33 9.65 64.77 6.31
CA SER A 33 9.48 64.45 7.76
C SER A 33 8.41 63.34 8.00
N ALA A 34 8.63 62.53 9.07
CA ALA A 34 7.67 61.94 10.06
C ALA A 34 6.78 60.69 9.80
N GLY A 35 6.94 59.68 10.68
CA GLY A 35 5.84 58.90 11.30
C GLY A 35 5.91 57.37 11.31
N LEU A 36 6.35 56.73 12.41
CA LEU A 36 6.17 55.30 12.73
C LEU A 36 5.84 55.14 14.25
N ALA A 37 4.85 54.30 14.60
CA ALA A 37 4.57 53.89 15.99
C ALA A 37 3.89 52.49 16.08
N GLU A 38 4.13 51.84 17.22
CA GLU A 38 4.00 50.43 17.64
C GLU A 38 2.59 49.80 17.81
N PRO A 39 2.49 48.46 18.02
CA PRO A 39 1.23 47.75 18.28
C PRO A 39 0.86 47.63 19.78
N LEU A 40 -0.43 47.78 20.10
CA LEU A 40 -1.00 47.68 21.45
C LEU A 40 -1.58 46.29 21.78
N ARG A 41 -1.29 45.81 22.99
CA ARG A 41 -1.95 44.66 23.68
C ARG A 41 -3.25 45.12 24.37
N PRO A 42 -4.27 44.26 24.59
CA PRO A 42 -5.36 44.57 25.50
C PRO A 42 -5.21 43.86 26.86
N ALA A 43 -5.68 44.53 27.93
CA ALA A 43 -5.95 44.00 29.26
C ALA A 43 -7.23 44.68 29.81
N PRO A 44 -7.72 44.34 31.02
CA PRO A 44 -8.82 43.41 31.30
C PRO A 44 -10.13 44.13 31.74
N SER A 45 -11.25 43.40 31.84
CA SER A 45 -12.51 43.95 32.38
C SER A 45 -13.15 43.08 33.48
N ARG A 46 -13.66 43.75 34.52
CA ARG A 46 -14.59 43.30 35.59
C ARG A 46 -15.47 44.52 35.96
N PRO A 47 -16.51 44.41 36.80
CA PRO A 47 -17.78 43.67 36.64
C PRO A 47 -19.01 44.59 36.87
N GLY A 48 -20.24 44.18 36.51
CA GLY A 48 -21.43 44.92 36.95
C GLY A 48 -22.82 44.49 36.44
N ILE A 49 -23.56 43.75 37.30
CA ILE A 49 -24.99 43.87 37.67
C ILE A 49 -26.10 43.89 36.58
N GLY A 50 -26.83 42.75 36.49
CA GLY A 50 -28.27 42.63 36.83
C GLY A 50 -29.38 43.00 35.82
N ALA A 51 -30.10 41.99 35.34
CA ALA A 51 -31.57 42.00 35.14
C ALA A 51 -32.10 40.55 34.96
N ALA A 52 -33.29 40.27 35.49
CA ALA A 52 -33.81 38.93 35.76
C ALA A 52 -34.99 38.47 34.86
N ALA A 53 -35.04 37.14 34.66
CA ALA A 53 -36.19 36.20 34.47
C ALA A 53 -37.01 36.21 33.15
N PRO A 54 -37.69 35.09 32.75
CA PRO A 54 -37.93 33.84 33.50
C PRO A 54 -37.56 32.51 32.78
N GLN A 55 -37.52 31.44 33.59
CA GLN A 55 -37.32 30.03 33.22
C GLN A 55 -38.58 29.40 32.60
N PRO A 56 -38.45 28.37 31.73
CA PRO A 56 -39.41 27.29 31.63
C PRO A 56 -38.91 26.02 32.32
N ALA A 57 -39.89 25.28 32.82
CA ALA A 57 -39.77 24.14 33.70
C ALA A 57 -39.06 22.92 33.11
N GLY A 58 -38.21 22.32 33.95
CA GLY A 58 -38.23 20.89 34.26
C GLY A 58 -38.37 19.90 33.11
N THR A 59 -37.23 19.47 32.56
CA THR A 59 -37.03 18.07 32.16
C THR A 59 -35.76 17.59 32.83
N ARG A 60 -35.93 16.85 33.94
CA ARG A 60 -34.83 16.06 34.53
C ARG A 60 -34.37 15.07 33.48
N SER A 61 -33.27 15.41 32.81
CA SER A 61 -32.53 14.52 31.92
C SER A 61 -32.16 13.26 32.71
N ARG A 62 -32.78 12.15 32.31
CA ARG A 62 -32.56 10.81 32.85
C ARG A 62 -31.26 10.24 32.25
N LEU A 63 -30.14 10.93 32.49
CA LEU A 63 -28.80 10.45 32.14
C LEU A 63 -28.20 9.77 33.37
N LYS A 64 -28.14 8.42 33.34
CA LYS A 64 -27.26 7.48 34.07
C LYS A 64 -28.06 6.24 34.52
N PRO A 65 -27.98 5.14 33.76
CA PRO A 65 -27.41 3.90 34.35
C PRO A 65 -26.38 3.15 33.46
N GLN A 66 -26.22 3.45 32.17
CA GLN A 66 -25.43 2.59 31.26
C GLN A 66 -23.89 2.69 31.42
N ARG A 67 -23.33 3.86 31.79
CA ARG A 67 -21.86 4.02 31.90
C ARG A 67 -21.25 3.28 33.10
N ALA A 68 -21.98 3.14 34.21
CA ALA A 68 -21.47 2.47 35.41
C ALA A 68 -21.34 0.94 35.23
N SER A 69 -22.25 0.35 34.45
CA SER A 69 -22.21 -1.08 34.11
C SER A 69 -21.01 -1.43 33.22
N SER A 70 -20.68 -0.56 32.25
CA SER A 70 -19.54 -0.76 31.34
C SER A 70 -18.18 -0.74 32.06
N GLU A 71 -17.96 0.16 33.01
CA GLU A 71 -16.71 0.21 33.78
C GLU A 71 -16.55 -0.97 34.74
N HIS A 72 -17.64 -1.43 35.37
CA HIS A 72 -17.61 -2.63 36.20
C HIS A 72 -17.29 -3.90 35.39
N LEU A 73 -17.85 -4.01 34.19
CA LEU A 73 -17.55 -5.11 33.27
C LEU A 73 -16.08 -5.12 32.83
N LYS A 74 -15.49 -3.94 32.59
CA LYS A 74 -14.05 -3.82 32.30
C LYS A 74 -13.19 -4.25 33.48
N GLN A 75 -13.52 -3.84 34.70
CA GLN A 75 -12.77 -4.23 35.90
C GLN A 75 -12.86 -5.74 36.16
N LEU A 76 -14.05 -6.32 35.98
CA LEU A 76 -14.24 -7.76 36.09
C LEU A 76 -13.42 -8.52 35.06
N LYS A 77 -13.40 -8.03 33.82
CA LYS A 77 -12.60 -8.61 32.74
C LYS A 77 -11.10 -8.63 33.08
N VAL A 78 -10.56 -7.51 33.57
CA VAL A 78 -9.15 -7.43 33.99
C VAL A 78 -8.85 -8.45 35.08
N LYS A 79 -9.73 -8.58 36.08
CA LYS A 79 -9.55 -9.54 37.17
C LYS A 79 -9.56 -10.98 36.68
N ILE A 80 -10.56 -11.37 35.87
CA ILE A 80 -10.67 -12.72 35.34
C ILE A 80 -9.49 -13.04 34.42
N HIS A 81 -9.05 -12.09 33.61
CA HIS A 81 -7.90 -12.28 32.71
C HIS A 81 -6.59 -12.51 33.48
N SER A 82 -6.31 -11.72 34.52
CA SER A 82 -5.13 -11.93 35.36
C SER A 82 -5.16 -13.30 36.05
N GLU A 83 -6.32 -13.70 36.58
CA GLU A 83 -6.50 -14.99 37.24
C GLU A 83 -6.46 -16.16 36.24
N LEU A 84 -6.85 -15.93 34.99
CA LEU A 84 -6.67 -16.88 33.90
C LEU A 84 -5.19 -17.11 33.61
N ILE A 85 -4.38 -16.05 33.49
CA ILE A 85 -2.94 -16.16 33.23
C ILE A 85 -2.23 -16.91 34.37
N GLU A 86 -2.65 -16.68 35.61
CA GLU A 86 -2.07 -17.37 36.77
C GLU A 86 -2.47 -18.85 36.85
N ARG A 87 -3.69 -19.21 36.43
CA ARG A 87 -4.19 -20.60 36.45
C ARG A 87 -3.86 -21.39 35.17
N LEU A 88 -3.65 -20.73 34.04
CA LEU A 88 -3.26 -21.37 32.79
C LEU A 88 -1.74 -21.47 32.67
N ASP A 89 -1.24 -22.71 32.72
CA ASP A 89 0.10 -23.00 32.27
C ASP A 89 0.16 -22.93 30.73
N LEU A 90 0.61 -21.79 30.20
CA LEU A 90 0.77 -21.53 28.76
C LEU A 90 1.62 -22.60 28.05
N ALA A 91 2.49 -23.32 28.77
CA ALA A 91 3.29 -24.40 28.22
C ALA A 91 2.46 -25.67 27.92
N ALA A 92 1.38 -25.93 28.66
CA ALA A 92 0.52 -27.10 28.46
C ALA A 92 -0.42 -26.93 27.25
N LEU A 93 -0.91 -25.72 27.02
CA LEU A 93 -1.80 -25.39 25.89
C LEU A 93 -1.15 -25.56 24.51
N GLY A 94 0.16 -25.35 24.41
CA GLY A 94 0.90 -25.51 23.15
C GLY A 94 0.95 -26.94 22.62
N SER A 95 0.58 -27.93 23.46
CA SER A 95 0.57 -29.35 23.12
C SER A 95 -0.81 -29.91 22.72
N LEU A 96 -1.87 -29.11 22.88
CA LEU A 96 -3.25 -29.53 22.62
C LEU A 96 -3.72 -29.08 21.23
N GLU A 97 -4.63 -29.86 20.65
CA GLU A 97 -5.35 -29.47 19.43
C GLU A 97 -6.16 -28.17 19.68
N PRO A 98 -6.23 -27.21 18.73
CA PRO A 98 -6.84 -25.89 18.92
C PRO A 98 -8.28 -25.91 19.45
N ASN A 99 -9.05 -26.94 19.06
CA ASN A 99 -10.43 -27.15 19.49
C ASN A 99 -10.51 -27.63 20.95
N GLN A 100 -9.54 -28.42 21.41
CA GLN A 100 -9.49 -28.92 22.80
C GLN A 100 -9.02 -27.82 23.74
N ALA A 101 -7.97 -27.08 23.37
CA ALA A 101 -7.51 -25.89 24.08
C ALA A 101 -8.63 -24.86 24.28
N SER A 102 -9.42 -24.61 23.22
CA SER A 102 -10.58 -23.71 23.28
C SER A 102 -11.66 -24.17 24.26
N ALA A 103 -11.93 -25.48 24.32
CA ALA A 103 -12.96 -26.03 25.21
C ALA A 103 -12.53 -25.96 26.68
N GLU A 104 -11.27 -26.26 26.96
CA GLU A 104 -10.69 -26.22 28.31
C GLU A 104 -10.63 -24.78 28.84
N ILE A 105 -10.17 -23.83 28.01
CA ILE A 105 -10.17 -22.40 28.34
C ILE A 105 -11.58 -21.90 28.65
N ARG A 106 -12.58 -22.27 27.83
CA ARG A 106 -13.98 -21.89 28.10
C ARG A 106 -14.50 -22.47 29.42
N SER A 107 -14.11 -23.70 29.75
CA SER A 107 -14.49 -24.32 31.03
C SER A 107 -13.91 -23.55 32.22
N VAL A 108 -12.63 -23.17 32.16
CA VAL A 108 -11.97 -22.38 33.21
C VAL A 108 -12.58 -20.98 33.34
N ILE A 109 -12.87 -20.31 32.21
CA ILE A 109 -13.55 -19.00 32.20
C ILE A 109 -14.94 -19.13 32.84
N ALA A 110 -15.70 -20.18 32.50
CA ALA A 110 -17.04 -20.40 33.05
C ALA A 110 -17.01 -20.60 34.57
N GLN A 111 -16.02 -21.32 35.10
CA GLN A 111 -15.80 -21.51 36.53
C GLN A 111 -15.44 -20.19 37.23
N LEU A 112 -14.49 -19.42 36.68
CA LEU A 112 -14.09 -18.12 37.23
C LEU A 112 -15.24 -17.10 37.25
N LEU A 113 -16.12 -17.15 36.25
CA LEU A 113 -17.33 -16.33 36.20
C LEU A 113 -18.35 -16.70 37.29
N GLU A 114 -18.43 -17.98 37.64
CA GLU A 114 -19.28 -18.46 38.75
C GLU A 114 -18.69 -18.10 40.12
N GLU A 115 -17.38 -18.24 40.30
CA GLU A 115 -16.65 -17.84 41.51
C GLU A 115 -16.72 -16.31 41.75
N GLY A 116 -16.75 -15.53 40.67
CA GLY A 116 -16.83 -14.07 40.72
C GLY A 116 -18.17 -13.51 41.28
N GLY A 117 -19.20 -14.34 41.44
CA GLY A 117 -20.42 -14.02 42.18
C GLY A 117 -21.30 -12.87 41.64
N LEU A 118 -21.07 -12.42 40.41
CA LEU A 118 -21.81 -11.29 39.83
C LEU A 118 -23.05 -11.75 39.05
N PRO A 119 -24.22 -11.13 39.27
CA PRO A 119 -25.41 -11.41 38.46
C PRO A 119 -25.26 -10.78 37.07
N LEU A 120 -24.62 -11.52 36.16
CA LEU A 120 -24.53 -11.19 34.75
C LEU A 120 -25.76 -11.71 34.00
N SER A 121 -26.24 -10.95 33.02
CA SER A 121 -27.23 -11.48 32.07
C SER A 121 -26.60 -12.63 31.26
N ARG A 122 -27.41 -13.54 30.73
CA ARG A 122 -26.91 -14.61 29.83
C ARG A 122 -26.17 -14.06 28.62
N GLU A 123 -26.56 -12.88 28.14
CA GLU A 123 -25.95 -12.20 27.00
C GLU A 123 -24.59 -11.58 27.38
N ASP A 124 -24.50 -10.91 28.53
CA ASP A 124 -23.23 -10.36 29.02
C ASP A 124 -22.22 -11.45 29.35
N ARG A 125 -22.66 -12.58 29.91
CA ARG A 125 -21.79 -13.74 30.19
C ARG A 125 -21.19 -14.29 28.90
N ARG A 126 -22.02 -14.51 27.86
CA ARG A 126 -21.56 -14.97 26.54
C ARG A 126 -20.60 -13.97 25.88
N ARG A 127 -20.86 -12.66 26.00
CA ARG A 127 -19.98 -11.63 25.46
C ARG A 127 -18.62 -11.65 26.16
N LEU A 128 -18.60 -11.71 27.49
CA LEU A 128 -17.36 -11.75 28.27
C LEU A 128 -16.55 -13.03 27.97
N GLU A 129 -17.21 -14.19 27.88
CA GLU A 129 -16.58 -15.46 27.50
C GLU A 129 -15.95 -15.38 26.11
N ALA A 130 -16.67 -14.82 25.13
CA ALA A 130 -16.16 -14.66 23.77
C ALA A 130 -14.97 -13.68 23.71
N GLU A 131 -15.05 -12.56 24.44
CA GLU A 131 -13.97 -11.58 24.52
C GLU A 131 -12.71 -12.16 25.17
N ILE A 132 -12.82 -12.84 26.32
CA ILE A 132 -11.68 -13.43 27.02
C ILE A 132 -11.09 -14.57 26.19
N THR A 133 -11.92 -15.41 25.57
CA THR A 133 -11.44 -16.46 24.66
C THR A 133 -10.65 -15.85 23.50
N SER A 134 -11.14 -14.75 22.92
CA SER A 134 -10.44 -14.00 21.87
C SER A 134 -9.12 -13.37 22.36
N GLU A 135 -9.06 -12.97 23.63
CA GLU A 135 -7.88 -12.40 24.27
C GLU A 135 -6.80 -13.46 24.54
N VAL A 136 -7.20 -14.70 24.81
CA VAL A 136 -6.27 -15.82 25.07
C VAL A 136 -5.84 -16.52 23.78
N LEU A 137 -6.77 -16.74 22.84
CA LEU A 137 -6.54 -17.58 21.65
C LEU A 137 -6.51 -16.80 20.33
N GLY A 138 -7.12 -15.61 20.28
CA GLY A 138 -7.22 -14.78 19.08
C GLY A 138 -6.27 -13.58 19.10
N PHE A 139 -6.67 -12.52 18.40
CA PHE A 139 -5.96 -11.24 18.31
C PHE A 139 -6.55 -10.20 19.28
N GLY A 140 -7.21 -10.67 20.35
CA GLY A 140 -7.75 -9.82 21.41
C GLY A 140 -8.75 -8.79 20.90
N PRO A 141 -8.59 -7.49 21.21
CA PRO A 141 -9.51 -6.44 20.77
C PRO A 141 -9.63 -6.27 19.25
N LEU A 142 -8.70 -6.82 18.46
CA LEU A 142 -8.68 -6.67 17.00
C LEU A 142 -9.59 -7.66 16.27
N ASP A 143 -9.98 -8.76 16.90
CA ASP A 143 -10.78 -9.83 16.31
C ASP A 143 -12.08 -9.34 15.61
N PRO A 144 -12.87 -8.42 16.21
CA PRO A 144 -14.06 -7.88 15.54
C PRO A 144 -13.71 -7.12 14.26
N LEU A 145 -12.61 -6.36 14.24
CA LEU A 145 -12.16 -5.60 13.07
C LEU A 145 -11.60 -6.50 11.97
N LEU A 146 -10.93 -7.60 12.35
CA LEU A 146 -10.42 -8.61 11.43
C LEU A 146 -11.54 -9.46 10.81
N LYS A 147 -12.72 -9.53 11.44
CA LYS A 147 -13.90 -10.25 10.91
C LYS A 147 -14.81 -9.37 10.06
N ASP A 148 -14.65 -8.05 10.11
CA ASP A 148 -15.50 -7.08 9.43
C ASP A 148 -15.03 -6.82 7.99
N ASP A 149 -15.71 -7.39 7.00
CA ASP A 149 -15.29 -7.34 5.59
C ASP A 149 -15.25 -5.92 4.98
N THR A 150 -15.77 -4.90 5.67
CA THR A 150 -15.70 -3.51 5.20
C THR A 150 -14.42 -2.76 5.64
N VAL A 151 -13.59 -3.38 6.49
CA VAL A 151 -12.29 -2.84 6.94
C VAL A 151 -11.18 -3.30 6.01
N SER A 152 -10.45 -2.36 5.39
CA SER A 152 -9.26 -2.66 4.58
C SER A 152 -7.96 -2.59 5.37
N ASP A 153 -7.87 -1.64 6.30
CA ASP A 153 -6.66 -1.37 7.07
C ASP A 153 -7.02 -1.13 8.54
N ILE A 154 -6.18 -1.58 9.45
CA ILE A 154 -6.27 -1.36 10.89
C ILE A 154 -4.96 -0.72 11.34
N LEU A 155 -5.02 0.49 11.90
CA LEU A 155 -3.85 1.25 12.34
C LEU A 155 -3.96 1.52 13.84
N VAL A 156 -3.08 0.90 14.61
CA VAL A 156 -2.93 1.10 16.05
C VAL A 156 -1.74 2.03 16.26
N ASN A 157 -2.02 3.28 16.63
CA ASN A 157 -0.98 4.26 16.91
C ASN A 157 -0.51 4.20 18.38
N SER A 158 -1.38 3.74 19.27
CA SER A 158 -1.09 3.50 20.69
C SER A 158 -2.14 2.55 21.27
N ALA A 159 -1.94 2.08 22.50
CA ALA A 159 -2.93 1.26 23.21
C ALA A 159 -4.34 1.91 23.30
N LYS A 160 -4.46 3.23 23.13
CA LYS A 160 -5.74 3.97 23.22
C LYS A 160 -6.26 4.49 21.88
N GLN A 161 -5.50 4.35 20.79
CA GLN A 161 -5.88 4.91 19.49
C GLN A 161 -5.79 3.86 18.39
N VAL A 162 -6.96 3.36 17.98
CA VAL A 162 -7.12 2.40 16.89
C VAL A 162 -8.00 3.01 15.80
N TYR A 163 -7.43 3.18 14.62
CA TYR A 163 -8.10 3.62 13.40
C TYR A 163 -8.37 2.44 12.48
N VAL A 164 -9.41 2.57 11.66
CA VAL A 164 -9.69 1.65 10.55
C VAL A 164 -9.94 2.42 9.28
N GLU A 165 -9.52 1.86 8.15
CA GLU A 165 -9.92 2.35 6.83
C GLU A 165 -11.16 1.59 6.36
N ARG A 166 -12.23 2.32 6.07
CA ARG A 166 -13.46 1.81 5.45
C ARG A 166 -13.74 2.63 4.20
N ASN A 167 -13.93 1.96 3.06
CA ASN A 167 -14.24 2.61 1.79
C ASN A 167 -13.28 3.78 1.43
N GLY A 168 -11.99 3.67 1.76
CA GLY A 168 -11.00 4.71 1.47
C GLY A 168 -10.93 5.86 2.47
N LYS A 169 -11.65 5.79 3.60
CA LYS A 169 -11.66 6.82 4.65
C LYS A 169 -11.21 6.23 5.98
N LEU A 170 -10.35 6.97 6.68
CA LEU A 170 -9.88 6.63 8.02
C LEU A 170 -10.89 7.08 9.08
N GLU A 171 -11.23 6.17 9.98
CA GLU A 171 -12.21 6.35 11.06
C GLU A 171 -11.58 5.90 12.38
N LEU A 172 -11.75 6.69 13.45
CA LEU A 172 -11.34 6.30 14.80
C LEU A 172 -12.38 5.32 15.37
N THR A 173 -11.91 4.20 15.93
CA THR A 173 -12.79 3.18 16.52
C THR A 173 -12.93 3.36 18.04
N ASP A 174 -13.95 2.72 18.62
CA ASP A 174 -14.11 2.61 20.08
C ASP A 174 -13.24 1.51 20.70
N ILE A 175 -12.49 0.76 19.86
CA ILE A 175 -11.65 -0.35 20.30
C ILE A 175 -10.36 0.20 20.89
N THR A 176 -10.02 -0.29 22.08
CA THR A 176 -8.80 0.10 22.79
C THR A 176 -8.18 -1.13 23.47
N PHE A 177 -6.86 -1.08 23.63
CA PHE A 177 -6.11 -2.01 24.45
C PHE A 177 -6.11 -1.51 25.92
N ARG A 178 -5.82 -2.43 26.84
CA ARG A 178 -5.74 -2.14 28.28
C ARG A 178 -4.59 -1.17 28.55
N ASP A 179 -3.42 -1.51 28.04
CA ASP A 179 -2.13 -0.83 28.23
C ASP A 179 -1.18 -1.24 27.08
N ASP A 180 0.02 -0.65 27.06
CA ASP A 180 1.05 -0.95 26.07
C ASP A 180 1.57 -2.39 26.20
N ASP A 181 1.62 -2.94 27.42
CA ASP A 181 2.01 -4.32 27.67
C ASP A 181 1.04 -5.31 27.00
N HIS A 182 -0.26 -5.03 27.04
CA HIS A 182 -1.27 -5.84 26.35
C HIS A 182 -1.08 -5.79 24.84
N LEU A 183 -0.76 -4.62 24.28
CA LEU A 183 -0.48 -4.51 22.86
C LEU A 183 0.79 -5.29 22.48
N LEU A 184 1.85 -5.20 23.30
CA LEU A 184 3.08 -5.99 23.12
C LEU A 184 2.81 -7.49 23.14
N GLN A 185 1.99 -7.99 24.08
CA GLN A 185 1.63 -9.41 24.15
C GLN A 185 0.93 -9.89 22.87
N ILE A 186 0.06 -9.05 22.28
CA ILE A 186 -0.62 -9.38 21.02
C ILE A 186 0.35 -9.35 19.85
N ILE A 187 1.25 -8.35 19.80
CA ILE A 187 2.31 -8.27 18.79
C ILE A 187 3.19 -9.52 18.86
N ASP A 188 3.69 -9.89 20.04
CA ASP A 188 4.53 -11.07 20.26
C ASP A 188 3.83 -12.36 19.81
N ARG A 189 2.52 -12.49 20.06
CA ARG A 189 1.73 -13.64 19.62
C ARG A 189 1.64 -13.72 18.10
N ILE A 190 1.32 -12.59 17.44
CA ILE A 190 1.26 -12.52 15.97
C ILE A 190 2.61 -12.92 15.37
N VAL A 191 3.69 -12.36 15.91
CA VAL A 191 5.06 -12.54 15.41
C VAL A 191 5.56 -13.97 15.64
N SER A 192 5.23 -14.55 16.80
CA SER A 192 5.60 -15.93 17.17
C SER A 192 4.93 -16.98 16.28
N GLN A 193 3.67 -16.78 15.86
CA GLN A 193 2.98 -17.68 14.94
C GLN A 193 3.68 -17.79 13.57
N VAL A 194 4.41 -16.75 13.16
CA VAL A 194 5.11 -16.67 11.88
C VAL A 194 6.60 -17.06 12.03
N GLY A 195 7.03 -17.47 13.22
CA GLY A 195 8.41 -17.81 13.51
C GLY A 195 9.37 -16.62 13.45
N ARG A 196 8.86 -15.40 13.65
CA ARG A 196 9.67 -14.17 13.74
C ARG A 196 9.84 -13.77 15.21
N ARG A 197 10.65 -12.74 15.45
CA ARG A 197 10.85 -12.15 16.78
C ARG A 197 10.85 -10.63 16.70
N VAL A 198 10.39 -10.00 17.77
CA VAL A 198 10.44 -8.56 17.97
C VAL A 198 10.86 -8.30 19.40
N ASP A 199 11.91 -7.51 19.58
CA ASP A 199 12.47 -7.19 20.89
C ASP A 199 13.21 -5.84 20.82
N THR A 200 13.80 -5.39 21.92
CA THR A 200 14.49 -4.09 21.98
C THR A 200 15.74 -4.03 21.09
N ALA A 201 16.30 -5.17 20.68
CA ALA A 201 17.41 -5.22 19.73
C ALA A 201 16.90 -5.18 18.27
N CYS A 202 15.73 -5.77 18.01
CA CYS A 202 15.06 -5.80 16.71
C CYS A 202 13.63 -5.25 16.83
N PRO A 203 13.45 -3.92 16.98
CA PRO A 203 12.17 -3.34 17.37
C PRO A 203 11.18 -3.15 16.22
N MET A 204 11.51 -3.63 15.01
CA MET A 204 10.66 -3.57 13.83
C MET A 204 10.46 -4.97 13.28
N VAL A 205 9.23 -5.29 12.91
CA VAL A 205 8.92 -6.60 12.33
C VAL A 205 7.79 -6.50 11.31
N ASP A 206 7.97 -7.17 10.18
CA ASP A 206 6.91 -7.50 9.25
C ASP A 206 6.50 -8.96 9.45
N ALA A 207 5.21 -9.24 9.44
CA ALA A 207 4.64 -10.56 9.65
C ALA A 207 3.37 -10.75 8.81
N ARG A 208 2.84 -11.98 8.83
CA ARG A 208 1.62 -12.34 8.10
C ARG A 208 0.67 -13.11 8.98
N LEU A 209 -0.59 -12.69 9.03
CA LEU A 209 -1.64 -13.42 9.73
C LEU A 209 -2.06 -14.67 8.95
N PRO A 210 -2.69 -15.65 9.60
CA PRO A 210 -3.21 -16.86 8.94
C PRO A 210 -4.23 -16.58 7.82
N ASP A 211 -4.95 -15.46 7.88
CA ASP A 211 -5.88 -15.02 6.83
C ASP A 211 -5.17 -14.37 5.62
N GLY A 212 -3.85 -14.29 5.67
CA GLY A 212 -2.99 -13.67 4.67
C GLY A 212 -2.66 -12.22 4.99
N SER A 213 -3.37 -11.52 5.87
CA SER A 213 -3.19 -10.09 6.20
C SER A 213 -1.75 -9.75 6.56
N ARG A 214 -1.25 -8.62 6.06
CA ARG A 214 0.11 -8.15 6.36
C ARG A 214 0.09 -7.37 7.66
N VAL A 215 1.10 -7.60 8.48
CA VAL A 215 1.27 -6.93 9.76
C VAL A 215 2.64 -6.27 9.79
N ASN A 216 2.69 -5.00 10.11
CA ASN A 216 3.91 -4.30 10.47
C ASN A 216 3.77 -3.85 11.93
N ALA A 217 4.77 -4.14 12.75
CA ALA A 217 4.81 -3.71 14.15
C ALA A 217 6.12 -3.03 14.46
N ILE A 218 6.04 -1.98 15.29
CA ILE A 218 7.16 -1.16 15.73
C ILE A 218 7.02 -0.97 17.24
N ILE A 219 8.06 -1.27 18.00
CA ILE A 219 8.03 -1.21 19.48
C ILE A 219 9.06 -0.22 20.03
N PRO A 220 8.97 0.19 21.31
CA PRO A 220 10.02 0.97 21.96
C PRO A 220 11.39 0.26 21.89
N PRO A 221 12.51 1.00 21.79
CA PRO A 221 12.65 2.45 22.02
C PRO A 221 12.40 3.35 20.80
N ILE A 222 12.15 2.79 19.61
CA ILE A 222 11.97 3.61 18.39
C ILE A 222 10.54 4.15 18.24
N ALA A 223 9.55 3.45 18.79
CA ALA A 223 8.18 3.95 18.92
C ALA A 223 8.06 4.70 20.27
N LEU A 224 8.22 6.03 20.22
CA LEU A 224 8.30 6.88 21.40
C LEU A 224 6.99 6.94 22.22
N ASP A 225 5.85 6.85 21.53
CA ASP A 225 4.51 6.94 22.11
C ASP A 225 3.94 5.56 22.51
N GLY A 226 4.80 4.55 22.61
CA GLY A 226 4.42 3.16 22.85
C GLY A 226 4.40 2.31 21.58
N PRO A 227 4.05 1.02 21.68
CA PRO A 227 4.02 0.11 20.54
C PRO A 227 2.99 0.54 19.49
N ALA A 228 3.34 0.40 18.21
CA ALA A 228 2.47 0.68 17.07
C ALA A 228 2.33 -0.57 16.18
N LEU A 229 1.14 -0.73 15.60
CA LEU A 229 0.79 -1.90 14.79
C LEU A 229 -0.06 -1.46 13.59
N SER A 230 0.33 -1.86 12.39
CA SER A 230 -0.44 -1.64 11.16
C SER A 230 -0.78 -2.99 10.54
N ILE A 231 -2.07 -3.25 10.33
CA ILE A 231 -2.55 -4.44 9.64
C ILE A 231 -3.23 -4.02 8.35
N ARG A 232 -2.68 -4.48 7.22
CA ARG A 232 -3.31 -4.33 5.91
C ARG A 232 -3.97 -5.64 5.53
N ARG A 233 -5.29 -5.63 5.47
CA ARG A 233 -6.09 -6.81 5.18
C ARG A 233 -6.14 -7.08 3.69
N PHE A 234 -6.21 -8.36 3.34
CA PHE A 234 -6.56 -8.74 1.98
C PHE A 234 -8.07 -8.75 1.89
N GLY A 235 -8.62 -8.00 0.93
CA GLY A 235 -10.05 -8.07 0.63
C GLY A 235 -10.42 -9.52 0.30
N ARG A 236 -11.49 -10.02 0.92
CA ARG A 236 -11.96 -11.39 0.69
C ARG A 236 -12.48 -11.59 -0.74
N ASP A 237 -13.06 -10.55 -1.33
CA ASP A 237 -13.58 -10.58 -2.70
C ASP A 237 -12.74 -9.68 -3.62
N PRO A 238 -12.00 -10.25 -4.58
CA PRO A 238 -11.30 -9.45 -5.57
C PRO A 238 -12.30 -8.74 -6.48
N TYR A 239 -12.00 -7.50 -6.87
CA TYR A 239 -12.81 -6.82 -7.88
C TYR A 239 -12.75 -7.58 -9.21
N HIS A 240 -13.90 -7.71 -9.87
CA HIS A 240 -14.02 -8.16 -11.24
C HIS A 240 -14.07 -6.98 -12.20
N ILE A 241 -13.83 -7.24 -13.50
CA ILE A 241 -13.82 -6.20 -14.54
C ILE A 241 -15.15 -5.44 -14.62
N GLN A 242 -16.28 -6.09 -14.35
CA GLN A 242 -17.61 -5.47 -14.33
C GLN A 242 -17.74 -4.40 -13.24
N HIS A 243 -17.07 -4.58 -12.10
CA HIS A 243 -17.02 -3.56 -11.05
C HIS A 243 -16.27 -2.32 -11.53
N LEU A 244 -15.15 -2.48 -12.24
CA LEU A 244 -14.38 -1.35 -12.78
C LEU A 244 -15.18 -0.56 -13.83
N ILE A 245 -15.99 -1.24 -14.65
CA ILE A 245 -16.93 -0.59 -15.58
C ILE A 245 -18.02 0.16 -14.79
N ALA A 246 -18.61 -0.47 -13.77
CA ALA A 246 -19.65 0.15 -12.95
C ALA A 246 -19.15 1.39 -12.18
N PHE A 247 -17.88 1.39 -11.75
CA PHE A 247 -17.23 2.56 -11.12
C PHE A 247 -16.87 3.67 -12.12
N GLY A 248 -17.02 3.42 -13.42
CA GLY A 248 -16.60 4.36 -14.48
C GLY A 248 -15.07 4.52 -14.54
N SER A 249 -14.32 3.50 -14.13
CA SER A 249 -12.86 3.45 -14.24
C SER A 249 -12.39 3.14 -15.66
N MET A 250 -13.24 2.50 -16.46
CA MET A 250 -13.05 2.16 -17.87
C MET A 250 -14.41 1.88 -18.54
N THR A 251 -14.43 1.76 -19.87
CA THR A 251 -15.65 1.38 -20.61
C THR A 251 -15.70 -0.11 -20.95
N ARG A 252 -16.83 -0.57 -21.49
CA ARG A 252 -17.00 -1.95 -21.92
C ARG A 252 -16.12 -2.30 -23.12
N GLU A 253 -15.94 -1.37 -24.04
CA GLU A 253 -15.06 -1.51 -25.20
C GLU A 253 -13.61 -1.69 -24.75
N MET A 254 -13.16 -0.94 -23.74
CA MET A 254 -11.83 -1.14 -23.17
C MET A 254 -11.69 -2.53 -22.55
N ALA A 255 -12.72 -3.02 -21.84
CA ALA A 255 -12.72 -4.36 -21.27
C ALA A 255 -12.68 -5.46 -22.33
N GLU A 256 -13.42 -5.31 -23.44
CA GLU A 256 -13.39 -6.23 -24.59
C GLU A 256 -11.99 -6.26 -25.25
N PHE A 257 -11.37 -5.09 -25.42
CA PHE A 257 -9.99 -5.01 -25.89
C PHE A 257 -9.01 -5.68 -24.91
N PHE A 258 -9.20 -5.48 -23.60
CA PHE A 258 -8.36 -6.08 -22.56
C PHE A 258 -8.45 -7.60 -22.51
N GLU A 259 -9.66 -8.15 -22.69
CA GLU A 259 -9.85 -9.59 -22.83
C GLU A 259 -9.10 -10.12 -24.04
N ALA A 260 -9.21 -9.44 -25.20
CA ALA A 260 -8.55 -9.83 -26.43
C ALA A 260 -7.01 -9.84 -26.29
N ILE A 261 -6.40 -8.78 -25.74
CA ILE A 261 -4.93 -8.69 -25.60
C ILE A 261 -4.39 -9.73 -24.60
N VAL A 262 -5.13 -10.03 -23.52
CA VAL A 262 -4.70 -11.05 -22.55
C VAL A 262 -4.75 -12.43 -23.20
N LYS A 263 -5.87 -12.79 -23.85
CA LYS A 263 -6.03 -14.09 -24.51
C LYS A 263 -5.11 -14.28 -25.72
N ALA A 264 -4.78 -13.19 -26.42
CA ALA A 264 -3.78 -13.19 -27.49
C ALA A 264 -2.32 -13.21 -26.98
N ARG A 265 -2.09 -13.36 -25.67
CA ARG A 265 -0.76 -13.44 -25.04
C ARG A 265 0.12 -12.22 -25.33
N LEU A 266 -0.45 -11.03 -25.37
CA LEU A 266 0.35 -9.81 -25.40
C LEU A 266 0.94 -9.52 -24.02
N ASN A 267 2.18 -9.07 -23.98
CA ASN A 267 2.87 -8.65 -22.77
C ASN A 267 2.38 -7.26 -22.34
N ILE A 268 1.92 -7.14 -21.09
CA ILE A 268 1.19 -5.98 -20.59
C ILE A 268 1.89 -5.39 -19.36
N ILE A 269 2.06 -4.07 -19.35
CA ILE A 269 2.47 -3.31 -18.16
C ILE A 269 1.29 -2.45 -17.69
N VAL A 270 0.85 -2.66 -16.46
CA VAL A 270 -0.10 -1.76 -15.79
C VAL A 270 0.70 -0.70 -15.01
N SER A 271 0.65 0.53 -15.50
CA SER A 271 1.43 1.66 -15.00
C SER A 271 0.57 2.65 -14.22
N GLY A 272 1.11 3.28 -13.17
CA GLY A 272 0.39 4.30 -12.41
C GLY A 272 1.07 4.82 -11.14
N GLY A 273 0.53 5.88 -10.55
CA GLY A 273 0.99 6.39 -9.25
C GLY A 273 0.58 5.51 -8.06
N THR A 274 1.06 5.82 -6.86
CA THR A 274 0.64 5.17 -5.61
C THR A 274 -0.86 5.28 -5.40
N GLY A 275 -1.51 4.16 -5.05
CA GLY A 275 -2.96 4.11 -4.82
C GLY A 275 -3.83 4.30 -6.08
N SER A 276 -3.25 4.23 -7.29
CA SER A 276 -4.03 4.32 -8.53
C SER A 276 -4.88 3.09 -8.83
N GLY A 277 -4.59 1.95 -8.19
CA GLY A 277 -5.30 0.68 -8.38
C GLY A 277 -4.64 -0.32 -9.33
N LYS A 278 -3.33 -0.18 -9.63
CA LYS A 278 -2.59 -1.05 -10.56
C LYS A 278 -2.78 -2.54 -10.29
N THR A 279 -2.51 -2.98 -9.06
CA THR A 279 -2.62 -4.39 -8.67
C THR A 279 -4.06 -4.89 -8.77
N THR A 280 -5.05 -4.04 -8.45
CA THR A 280 -6.47 -4.35 -8.65
C THR A 280 -6.79 -4.58 -10.12
N LEU A 281 -6.32 -3.71 -11.01
CA LEU A 281 -6.52 -3.87 -12.45
C LEU A 281 -5.78 -5.10 -12.98
N LEU A 282 -4.54 -5.34 -12.56
CA LEU A 282 -3.80 -6.55 -12.90
C LEU A 282 -4.59 -7.79 -12.50
N ASN A 283 -5.13 -7.83 -11.28
CA ASN A 283 -5.93 -8.95 -10.80
C ASN A 283 -7.20 -9.16 -11.64
N CYS A 284 -7.86 -8.07 -12.07
CA CYS A 284 -8.98 -8.15 -13.01
C CYS A 284 -8.55 -8.74 -14.38
N LEU A 285 -7.44 -8.25 -14.95
CA LEU A 285 -6.89 -8.75 -16.21
C LEU A 285 -6.51 -10.24 -16.12
N SER A 286 -5.99 -10.67 -14.96
CA SER A 286 -5.62 -12.05 -14.73
C SER A 286 -6.80 -13.02 -14.85
N SER A 287 -8.04 -12.56 -14.65
CA SER A 287 -9.24 -13.38 -14.84
C SER A 287 -9.52 -13.74 -16.31
N PHE A 288 -8.92 -13.02 -17.27
CA PHE A 288 -8.99 -13.35 -18.70
C PHE A 288 -7.96 -14.38 -19.14
N ILE A 289 -7.01 -14.74 -18.28
CA ILE A 289 -6.02 -15.78 -18.57
C ILE A 289 -6.75 -17.13 -18.70
N PRO A 290 -6.55 -17.90 -19.79
CA PRO A 290 -7.16 -19.21 -19.97
C PRO A 290 -6.90 -20.18 -18.80
N HIS A 291 -7.89 -21.02 -18.46
CA HIS A 291 -7.81 -21.93 -17.30
C HIS A 291 -6.84 -23.11 -17.49
N ASP A 292 -6.43 -23.39 -18.73
CA ASP A 292 -5.47 -24.44 -19.09
C ASP A 292 -4.01 -24.00 -18.98
N GLU A 293 -3.76 -22.70 -18.75
CA GLU A 293 -2.42 -22.16 -18.61
C GLU A 293 -1.88 -22.27 -17.17
N ARG A 294 -0.60 -22.60 -17.06
CA ARG A 294 0.15 -22.56 -15.81
C ARG A 294 0.72 -21.16 -15.59
N VAL A 295 0.29 -20.52 -14.51
CA VAL A 295 0.71 -19.16 -14.15
C VAL A 295 1.60 -19.18 -12.92
N VAL A 296 2.72 -18.48 -12.97
CA VAL A 296 3.56 -18.25 -11.79
C VAL A 296 3.48 -16.77 -11.41
N THR A 297 3.06 -16.48 -10.18
CA THR A 297 3.05 -15.12 -9.64
C THR A 297 4.29 -14.88 -8.79
N ILE A 298 4.88 -13.68 -8.87
CA ILE A 298 6.04 -13.25 -8.09
C ILE A 298 5.71 -11.91 -7.47
N GLU A 299 5.67 -11.84 -6.14
CA GLU A 299 5.25 -10.64 -5.43
C GLU A 299 6.13 -10.40 -4.19
N ASP A 300 6.32 -9.14 -3.80
CA ASP A 300 6.96 -8.84 -2.50
C ASP A 300 6.14 -9.37 -1.34
N ALA A 301 4.81 -9.30 -1.49
CA ALA A 301 3.94 -10.17 -0.75
C ALA A 301 2.67 -10.46 -1.55
N ALA A 302 2.14 -11.66 -1.44
CA ALA A 302 1.14 -12.17 -2.36
C ALA A 302 -0.22 -11.45 -2.20
N GLU A 303 -0.53 -10.50 -3.08
CA GLU A 303 -1.80 -9.77 -3.24
C GLU A 303 -2.68 -10.37 -4.33
N LEU A 304 -2.08 -11.00 -5.34
CA LEU A 304 -2.83 -11.53 -6.46
C LEU A 304 -3.62 -12.79 -6.07
N GLN A 305 -4.86 -12.83 -6.57
CA GLN A 305 -5.84 -13.88 -6.38
C GLN A 305 -6.34 -14.34 -7.74
N LEU A 306 -5.52 -15.17 -8.39
CA LEU A 306 -5.82 -15.75 -9.70
C LEU A 306 -6.85 -16.87 -9.57
N GLN A 307 -7.76 -16.96 -10.53
CA GLN A 307 -8.86 -17.93 -10.55
C GLN A 307 -8.49 -19.23 -11.27
N GLN A 308 -7.33 -19.25 -11.95
CA GLN A 308 -6.86 -20.43 -12.67
C GLN A 308 -6.50 -21.55 -11.69
N PRO A 309 -6.75 -22.82 -12.06
CA PRO A 309 -6.41 -23.95 -11.20
C PRO A 309 -4.89 -24.14 -11.07
N HIS A 310 -4.13 -23.80 -12.13
CA HIS A 310 -2.69 -24.04 -12.17
C HIS A 310 -1.86 -22.80 -11.84
N VAL A 311 -1.96 -22.32 -10.60
CA VAL A 311 -1.22 -21.14 -10.13
C VAL A 311 -0.15 -21.54 -9.12
N VAL A 312 1.08 -21.09 -9.34
CA VAL A 312 2.16 -21.15 -8.34
C VAL A 312 2.46 -19.74 -7.85
N ARG A 313 2.32 -19.53 -6.54
CA ARG A 313 2.51 -18.22 -5.91
C ARG A 313 3.88 -18.17 -5.25
N LEU A 314 4.71 -17.23 -5.67
CA LEU A 314 6.05 -17.01 -5.12
C LEU A 314 6.08 -15.64 -4.43
N GLU A 315 6.74 -15.61 -3.27
CA GLU A 315 6.87 -14.42 -2.45
C GLU A 315 8.35 -14.16 -2.17
N THR A 316 8.78 -12.89 -2.25
CA THR A 316 10.14 -12.53 -1.87
C THR A 316 10.34 -12.74 -0.38
N ARG A 317 11.60 -12.92 0.03
CA ARG A 317 11.96 -13.09 1.44
C ARG A 317 13.05 -12.09 1.80
N PRO A 318 12.81 -11.16 2.74
CA PRO A 318 13.87 -10.30 3.23
C PRO A 318 14.95 -11.14 3.94
N PRO A 319 16.17 -10.60 4.08
CA PRO A 319 17.20 -11.28 4.86
C PRO A 319 16.76 -11.46 6.32
N ASN A 320 17.29 -12.50 6.97
CA ASN A 320 17.15 -12.67 8.41
C ASN A 320 17.98 -11.63 9.18
N LEU A 321 17.91 -11.65 10.52
CA LEU A 321 18.65 -10.72 11.39
C LEU A 321 20.18 -10.76 11.19
N GLU A 322 20.73 -11.86 10.68
CA GLU A 322 22.15 -11.99 10.35
C GLU A 322 22.49 -11.50 8.93
N GLY A 323 21.53 -10.92 8.20
CA GLY A 323 21.70 -10.48 6.82
C GLY A 323 21.72 -11.61 5.80
N LYS A 324 21.28 -12.83 6.16
CA LYS A 324 21.35 -14.03 5.32
C LYS A 324 19.98 -14.49 4.84
N GLY A 325 19.98 -15.25 3.74
CA GLY A 325 18.79 -15.94 3.26
C GLY A 325 17.77 -15.03 2.58
N GLU A 326 18.18 -13.84 2.13
CA GLU A 326 17.37 -13.02 1.23
C GLU A 326 17.03 -13.81 -0.05
N ILE A 327 15.79 -13.68 -0.51
CA ILE A 327 15.32 -14.16 -1.80
C ILE A 327 14.66 -12.99 -2.49
N THR A 328 15.30 -12.44 -3.50
CA THR A 328 14.83 -11.26 -4.21
C THR A 328 13.80 -11.62 -5.30
N ALA A 329 13.03 -10.64 -5.78
CA ALA A 329 12.15 -10.84 -6.93
C ALA A 329 12.94 -11.34 -8.15
N ARG A 330 14.19 -10.88 -8.32
CA ARG A 330 15.09 -11.31 -9.39
C ARG A 330 15.44 -12.78 -9.31
N ASP A 331 15.72 -13.30 -8.11
CA ASP A 331 15.99 -14.72 -7.88
C ASP A 331 14.78 -15.57 -8.25
N LEU A 332 13.58 -15.11 -7.87
CA LEU A 332 12.32 -15.79 -8.19
C LEU A 332 12.02 -15.78 -9.69
N VAL A 333 12.24 -14.66 -10.39
CA VAL A 333 12.06 -14.59 -11.86
C VAL A 333 12.97 -15.59 -12.55
N ARG A 334 14.25 -15.66 -12.17
CA ARG A 334 15.19 -16.63 -12.74
C ARG A 334 14.82 -18.07 -12.44
N ASN A 335 14.36 -18.34 -11.22
CA ASN A 335 13.91 -19.68 -10.85
C ASN A 335 12.65 -20.09 -11.63
N CYS A 336 11.74 -19.14 -11.82
CA CYS A 336 10.48 -19.33 -12.53
C CYS A 336 10.67 -19.88 -13.95
N LEU A 337 11.73 -19.46 -14.67
CA LEU A 337 12.06 -19.97 -16.01
C LEU A 337 12.31 -21.49 -16.04
N ARG A 338 12.59 -22.14 -14.91
CA ARG A 338 12.77 -23.60 -14.79
C ARG A 338 11.48 -24.33 -14.40
N MET A 339 10.42 -23.60 -14.10
CA MET A 339 9.15 -24.12 -13.62
C MET A 339 8.14 -24.39 -14.74
N ARG A 340 8.57 -24.25 -16.01
CA ARG A 340 7.75 -24.36 -17.22
C ARG A 340 6.43 -23.57 -17.09
N PRO A 341 6.45 -22.26 -16.79
CA PRO A 341 5.24 -21.45 -16.78
C PRO A 341 4.78 -21.19 -18.21
N ASP A 342 3.47 -21.14 -18.43
CA ASP A 342 2.92 -20.53 -19.65
C ASP A 342 2.92 -19.00 -19.53
N ARG A 343 2.71 -18.47 -18.31
CA ARG A 343 2.81 -17.04 -18.00
C ARG A 343 3.53 -16.75 -16.70
N ILE A 344 4.27 -15.65 -16.70
CA ILE A 344 4.88 -15.07 -15.51
C ILE A 344 4.17 -13.75 -15.19
N VAL A 345 3.65 -13.64 -13.99
CA VAL A 345 3.02 -12.42 -13.49
C VAL A 345 3.87 -11.86 -12.37
N VAL A 346 4.45 -10.68 -12.56
CA VAL A 346 5.23 -10.01 -11.52
C VAL A 346 4.34 -8.92 -10.91
N GLY A 347 4.05 -9.01 -9.61
CA GLY A 347 3.12 -8.10 -8.95
C GLY A 347 3.52 -6.64 -9.11
N GLU A 348 4.81 -6.33 -8.96
CA GLU A 348 5.38 -5.03 -9.29
C GLU A 348 6.88 -5.18 -9.57
N VAL A 349 7.38 -4.50 -10.60
CA VAL A 349 8.82 -4.36 -10.84
C VAL A 349 9.34 -3.02 -10.31
N ARG A 350 10.47 -3.07 -9.61
CA ARG A 350 11.13 -1.96 -8.89
C ARG A 350 12.64 -1.92 -9.10
N GLY A 351 13.25 -2.95 -9.65
CA GLY A 351 14.70 -3.07 -9.77
C GLY A 351 15.18 -4.02 -10.87
N GLY A 352 16.33 -4.63 -10.62
CA GLY A 352 17.08 -5.42 -11.61
C GLY A 352 16.35 -6.65 -12.14
N GLU A 353 15.31 -7.14 -11.47
CA GLU A 353 14.40 -8.19 -11.97
C GLU A 353 13.71 -7.79 -13.27
N THR A 354 13.61 -6.50 -13.56
CA THR A 354 13.05 -5.97 -14.81
C THR A 354 13.76 -6.53 -16.02
N LEU A 355 15.10 -6.64 -15.99
CA LEU A 355 15.86 -7.19 -17.13
C LEU A 355 15.52 -8.66 -17.35
N ASP A 356 15.54 -9.48 -16.29
CA ASP A 356 15.24 -10.91 -16.37
C ASP A 356 13.76 -11.13 -16.79
N MET A 357 12.83 -10.27 -16.37
CA MET A 357 11.43 -10.30 -16.79
C MET A 357 11.28 -9.97 -18.28
N LEU A 358 11.91 -8.90 -18.78
CA LEU A 358 11.88 -8.54 -20.20
C LEU A 358 12.51 -9.64 -21.07
N GLN A 359 13.56 -10.29 -20.58
CA GLN A 359 14.12 -11.47 -21.25
C GLN A 359 13.14 -12.63 -21.29
N ALA A 360 12.44 -12.91 -20.19
CA ALA A 360 11.40 -13.96 -20.15
C ALA A 360 10.30 -13.70 -21.18
N MET A 361 9.81 -12.45 -21.24
CA MET A 361 8.83 -11.97 -22.23
C MET A 361 9.29 -12.16 -23.68
N ASN A 362 10.60 -12.06 -23.94
CA ASN A 362 11.18 -12.29 -25.27
C ASN A 362 11.48 -13.76 -25.57
N THR A 363 11.47 -14.65 -24.57
CA THR A 363 11.98 -16.04 -24.69
C THR A 363 10.89 -17.09 -24.39
N GLY A 364 9.70 -16.89 -24.95
CA GLY A 364 8.64 -17.90 -24.96
C GLY A 364 7.75 -17.92 -23.72
N HIS A 365 7.79 -16.88 -22.90
CA HIS A 365 6.85 -16.65 -21.80
C HIS A 365 5.96 -15.45 -22.13
N ASP A 366 5.32 -15.51 -23.31
CA ASP A 366 4.44 -14.46 -23.80
C ASP A 366 3.20 -14.31 -22.92
N GLY A 367 2.56 -13.15 -22.99
CA GLY A 367 1.37 -12.88 -22.19
C GLY A 367 1.66 -12.55 -20.73
N SER A 368 2.91 -12.28 -20.39
CA SER A 368 3.34 -11.83 -19.07
C SER A 368 2.74 -10.46 -18.73
N ILE A 369 2.36 -10.30 -17.46
CA ILE A 369 1.73 -9.08 -16.96
C ILE A 369 2.51 -8.60 -15.74
N THR A 370 2.80 -7.30 -15.68
CA THR A 370 3.41 -6.70 -14.50
C THR A 370 2.80 -5.35 -14.15
N THR A 371 3.05 -4.85 -12.94
CA THR A 371 2.80 -3.45 -12.62
C THR A 371 4.08 -2.66 -12.46
N LEU A 372 4.01 -1.37 -12.76
CA LEU A 372 5.13 -0.44 -12.61
C LEU A 372 4.63 0.91 -12.11
N HIS A 373 5.38 1.54 -11.21
CA HIS A 373 5.07 2.91 -10.81
C HIS A 373 5.56 3.91 -11.85
N ALA A 374 4.65 4.65 -12.50
CA ALA A 374 5.00 5.79 -13.36
C ALA A 374 3.82 6.74 -13.54
N ASN A 375 4.12 7.99 -13.89
CA ASN A 375 3.14 9.06 -14.05
C ASN A 375 2.56 9.15 -15.47
N SER A 376 3.19 8.48 -16.44
CA SER A 376 2.73 8.43 -17.83
C SER A 376 3.32 7.20 -18.55
N PRO A 377 2.79 6.81 -19.72
CA PRO A 377 3.39 5.76 -20.54
C PRO A 377 4.85 6.04 -20.93
N ARG A 378 5.21 7.30 -21.22
CA ARG A 378 6.59 7.68 -21.52
C ARG A 378 7.51 7.56 -20.30
N ASP A 379 7.03 7.99 -19.13
CA ASP A 379 7.76 7.83 -17.85
C ASP A 379 7.93 6.34 -17.50
N CYS A 380 6.94 5.49 -17.82
CA CYS A 380 7.05 4.04 -17.66
C CYS A 380 8.23 3.47 -18.46
N LEU A 381 8.43 3.89 -19.71
CA LEU A 381 9.58 3.47 -20.52
C LEU A 381 10.91 3.94 -19.91
N SER A 382 11.00 5.21 -19.53
CA SER A 382 12.22 5.75 -18.88
C SER A 382 12.56 5.01 -17.59
N ARG A 383 11.56 4.60 -16.80
CA ARG A 383 11.77 3.84 -15.56
C ARG A 383 12.22 2.41 -15.82
N LEU A 384 11.72 1.75 -16.86
CA LEU A 384 12.24 0.44 -17.28
C LEU A 384 13.72 0.54 -17.65
N GLU A 385 14.15 1.59 -18.37
CA GLU A 385 15.57 1.82 -18.67
C GLU A 385 16.41 1.93 -17.38
N MET A 386 15.94 2.71 -16.39
CA MET A 386 16.63 2.84 -15.10
C MET A 386 16.70 1.52 -14.33
N MET A 387 15.62 0.74 -14.31
CA MET A 387 15.57 -0.54 -13.60
C MET A 387 16.48 -1.59 -14.24
N ILE A 388 16.63 -1.57 -15.57
CA ILE A 388 17.61 -2.43 -16.27
C ILE A 388 19.03 -2.12 -15.80
N LEU A 389 19.39 -0.84 -15.63
CA LEU A 389 20.72 -0.45 -15.13
C LEU A 389 20.98 -1.00 -13.72
N MET A 390 19.95 -1.09 -12.87
CA MET A 390 20.05 -1.67 -11.53
C MET A 390 20.32 -3.19 -11.54
N ALA A 391 20.17 -3.85 -12.69
CA ALA A 391 20.52 -5.25 -12.85
C ALA A 391 22.05 -5.50 -12.80
N GLY A 392 22.87 -4.43 -12.83
CA GLY A 392 24.33 -4.49 -12.76
C GLY A 392 24.98 -4.97 -14.07
N VAL A 393 24.25 -4.90 -15.18
CA VAL A 393 24.76 -5.25 -16.51
C VAL A 393 25.00 -3.96 -17.28
N ASP A 394 26.20 -3.78 -17.80
CA ASP A 394 26.53 -2.64 -18.65
C ASP A 394 25.99 -2.88 -20.06
N LEU A 395 24.83 -2.29 -20.37
CA LEU A 395 24.18 -2.37 -21.67
C LEU A 395 24.10 -0.96 -22.28
N PRO A 396 24.46 -0.80 -23.58
CA PRO A 396 24.19 0.45 -24.29
C PRO A 396 22.70 0.79 -24.24
N VAL A 397 22.38 2.09 -24.11
CA VAL A 397 20.99 2.59 -24.02
C VAL A 397 20.11 2.07 -25.17
N GLN A 398 20.66 2.04 -26.38
CA GLN A 398 19.96 1.52 -27.55
C GLN A 398 19.55 0.03 -27.38
N ALA A 399 20.44 -0.79 -26.81
CA ALA A 399 20.14 -2.20 -26.55
C ALA A 399 19.06 -2.37 -25.47
N MET A 400 19.08 -1.53 -24.41
CA MET A 400 18.02 -1.52 -23.39
C MET A 400 16.65 -1.18 -24.00
N ARG A 401 16.60 -0.15 -24.84
CA ARG A 401 15.37 0.25 -25.55
C ARG A 401 14.88 -0.82 -26.51
N GLN A 402 15.80 -1.53 -27.17
CA GLN A 402 15.46 -2.65 -28.04
C GLN A 402 14.87 -3.82 -27.25
N GLN A 403 15.40 -4.12 -26.05
CA GLN A 403 14.81 -5.12 -25.16
C GLN A 403 13.40 -4.73 -24.72
N ILE A 404 13.19 -3.47 -24.31
CA ILE A 404 11.86 -2.99 -23.89
C ILE A 404 10.87 -3.04 -25.04
N SER A 405 11.23 -2.52 -26.21
CA SER A 405 10.33 -2.41 -27.37
C SER A 405 9.99 -3.74 -28.03
N SER A 406 10.84 -4.76 -27.89
CA SER A 406 10.57 -6.12 -28.34
C SER A 406 9.70 -6.89 -27.36
N ALA A 407 9.94 -6.72 -26.06
CA ALA A 407 9.26 -7.47 -25.01
C ALA A 407 7.85 -6.96 -24.71
N VAL A 408 7.64 -5.65 -24.65
CA VAL A 408 6.39 -5.06 -24.16
C VAL A 408 5.49 -4.68 -25.32
N ASN A 409 4.21 -5.08 -25.26
CA ASN A 409 3.25 -4.75 -26.31
C ASN A 409 2.31 -3.60 -25.89
N ILE A 410 1.76 -3.66 -24.67
CA ILE A 410 0.74 -2.72 -24.20
C ILE A 410 1.13 -2.13 -22.84
N ILE A 411 0.98 -0.82 -22.69
CA ILE A 411 1.02 -0.11 -21.42
C ILE A 411 -0.39 0.39 -21.10
N ILE A 412 -0.95 -0.03 -19.97
CA ILE A 412 -2.23 0.46 -19.47
C ILE A 412 -1.93 1.44 -18.34
N GLN A 413 -2.13 2.74 -18.59
CA GLN A 413 -1.89 3.79 -17.61
C GLN A 413 -3.14 4.03 -16.77
N GLN A 414 -3.00 3.93 -15.45
CA GLN A 414 -4.05 4.20 -14.48
C GLN A 414 -3.64 5.36 -13.56
N ALA A 415 -4.60 6.26 -13.29
CA ALA A 415 -4.39 7.38 -12.37
C ALA A 415 -5.53 7.46 -11.33
N ARG A 416 -5.18 7.90 -10.12
CA ARG A 416 -6.13 8.40 -9.15
C ARG A 416 -6.32 9.89 -9.40
N LEU A 417 -7.53 10.30 -9.76
CA LEU A 417 -7.88 11.69 -10.00
C LEU A 417 -8.08 12.45 -8.69
N ARG A 418 -8.22 13.78 -8.78
CA ARG A 418 -8.34 14.67 -7.62
C ARG A 418 -9.56 14.38 -6.76
N ASP A 419 -10.63 13.88 -7.37
CA ASP A 419 -11.87 13.46 -6.70
C ASP A 419 -11.77 12.07 -6.04
N GLY A 420 -10.59 11.45 -6.09
CA GLY A 420 -10.33 10.13 -5.56
C GLY A 420 -10.72 8.98 -6.50
N THR A 421 -11.41 9.26 -7.61
CA THR A 421 -11.77 8.22 -8.58
C THR A 421 -10.53 7.68 -9.28
N ARG A 422 -10.57 6.40 -9.64
CA ARG A 422 -9.48 5.72 -10.36
C ARG A 422 -9.93 5.53 -11.81
N LYS A 423 -9.13 5.97 -12.78
CA LYS A 423 -9.44 5.80 -14.21
C LYS A 423 -8.25 5.29 -14.99
N VAL A 424 -8.50 4.47 -16.00
CA VAL A 424 -7.49 4.13 -17.02
C VAL A 424 -7.36 5.33 -17.95
N THR A 425 -6.32 6.13 -17.76
CA THR A 425 -6.17 7.39 -18.49
C THR A 425 -5.67 7.21 -19.91
N LYS A 426 -4.84 6.19 -20.15
CA LYS A 426 -4.32 5.85 -21.47
C LYS A 426 -4.15 4.35 -21.63
N VAL A 427 -4.38 3.84 -22.83
CA VAL A 427 -3.94 2.51 -23.27
C VAL A 427 -3.04 2.73 -24.46
N THR A 428 -1.75 2.47 -24.27
CA THR A 428 -0.69 2.79 -25.23
C THR A 428 -0.08 1.50 -25.74
N GLU A 429 0.01 1.36 -27.05
CA GLU A 429 0.72 0.27 -27.72
C GLU A 429 2.14 0.70 -28.05
N ILE A 430 3.11 -0.19 -27.84
CA ILE A 430 4.48 -0.03 -28.31
C ILE A 430 4.57 -0.62 -29.72
N THR A 431 4.95 0.20 -30.69
CA THR A 431 4.95 -0.17 -32.12
C THR A 431 6.34 -0.59 -32.62
N GLY A 432 7.38 -0.35 -31.83
CA GLY A 432 8.77 -0.70 -32.12
C GLY A 432 9.72 0.43 -31.77
N MET A 433 10.74 0.64 -32.60
CA MET A 433 11.70 1.75 -32.47
C MET A 433 11.83 2.53 -33.78
N GLU A 434 12.00 3.84 -33.65
CA GLU A 434 12.40 4.75 -34.72
C GLU A 434 13.75 5.37 -34.34
N GLY A 435 14.82 4.90 -34.99
CA GLY A 435 16.19 5.20 -34.55
C GLY A 435 16.43 4.72 -33.12
N ASP A 436 16.77 5.64 -32.22
CA ASP A 436 17.02 5.35 -30.81
C ASP A 436 15.81 5.58 -29.90
N THR A 437 14.63 5.90 -30.46
CA THR A 437 13.42 6.20 -29.67
C THR A 437 12.41 5.07 -29.79
N ILE A 438 11.84 4.63 -28.67
CA ILE A 438 10.71 3.69 -28.67
C ILE A 438 9.47 4.40 -29.20
N SER A 439 8.89 3.88 -30.27
CA SER A 439 7.67 4.42 -30.91
C SER A 439 6.43 3.82 -30.23
N THR A 440 5.44 4.68 -29.98
CA THR A 440 4.22 4.33 -29.23
C THR A 440 3.00 5.02 -29.83
N GLN A 441 1.84 4.38 -29.74
CA GLN A 441 0.57 4.96 -30.15
C GLN A 441 -0.52 4.73 -29.09
N ASP A 442 -1.29 5.77 -28.78
CA ASP A 442 -2.41 5.68 -27.84
C ASP A 442 -3.64 5.13 -28.56
N ILE A 443 -4.26 4.08 -28.03
CA ILE A 443 -5.49 3.45 -28.57
C ILE A 443 -6.73 4.04 -27.89
N PHE A 444 -6.65 4.16 -26.56
CA PHE A 444 -7.70 4.74 -25.72
C PHE A 444 -7.14 5.86 -24.86
N GLU A 445 -7.96 6.87 -24.61
CA GLU A 445 -7.61 8.01 -23.76
C GLU A 445 -8.82 8.48 -22.95
N PHE A 446 -8.58 8.88 -21.70
CA PHE A 446 -9.53 9.64 -20.90
C PHE A 446 -9.28 11.14 -21.06
N VAL A 447 -10.28 11.87 -21.52
CA VAL A 447 -10.25 13.32 -21.69
C VAL A 447 -11.03 13.96 -20.54
N ALA A 448 -10.32 14.64 -19.64
CA ALA A 448 -10.94 15.45 -18.60
C ALA A 448 -11.45 16.78 -19.21
N THR A 449 -12.73 17.09 -19.00
CA THR A 449 -13.39 18.30 -19.51
C THR A 449 -13.54 19.39 -18.46
N GLY A 450 -13.46 19.03 -17.18
CA GLY A 450 -13.60 19.99 -16.08
C GLY A 450 -13.74 19.31 -14.73
N ILE A 451 -14.12 20.11 -13.74
CA ILE A 451 -14.48 19.67 -12.39
C ILE A 451 -15.86 20.25 -12.12
N ASP A 452 -16.79 19.42 -11.64
CA ASP A 452 -18.15 19.86 -11.30
C ASP A 452 -18.16 20.71 -10.00
N PRO A 453 -19.27 21.37 -9.66
CA PRO A 453 -19.38 22.17 -8.43
C PRO A 453 -19.19 21.37 -7.12
N HIS A 454 -19.25 20.05 -7.17
CA HIS A 454 -19.05 19.15 -6.04
C HIS A 454 -17.61 18.61 -5.96
N GLY A 455 -16.71 19.05 -6.84
CA GLY A 455 -15.31 18.64 -6.86
C GLY A 455 -15.04 17.34 -7.61
N LYS A 456 -16.03 16.77 -8.31
CA LYS A 456 -15.91 15.54 -9.11
C LYS A 456 -15.31 15.85 -10.48
N VAL A 457 -14.42 15.01 -10.97
CA VAL A 457 -13.81 15.21 -12.29
C VAL A 457 -14.79 14.77 -13.37
N GLU A 458 -15.13 15.71 -14.27
CA GLU A 458 -15.90 15.44 -15.47
C GLU A 458 -14.99 15.11 -16.64
N GLY A 459 -15.39 14.14 -17.45
CA GLY A 459 -14.65 13.73 -18.63
C GLY A 459 -15.28 12.52 -19.30
N TYR A 460 -14.62 12.04 -20.35
CA TYR A 460 -15.07 10.88 -21.12
C TYR A 460 -13.90 10.08 -21.65
N PHE A 461 -14.13 8.81 -21.94
CA PHE A 461 -13.17 7.98 -22.65
C PHE A 461 -13.37 8.14 -24.15
N ARG A 462 -12.31 8.02 -24.93
CA ARG A 462 -12.37 8.00 -26.39
C ARG A 462 -11.42 6.97 -26.95
N THR A 463 -11.77 6.47 -28.13
CA THR A 463 -10.81 5.87 -29.07
C THR A 463 -10.11 6.97 -29.84
N THR A 464 -8.84 6.78 -30.17
CA THR A 464 -8.02 7.80 -30.87
C THR A 464 -8.14 7.76 -32.39
N GLY A 465 -8.88 6.81 -32.96
CA GLY A 465 -8.92 6.59 -34.41
C GLY A 465 -7.80 5.68 -34.92
N ILE A 466 -6.84 5.32 -34.08
CA ILE A 466 -5.67 4.52 -34.45
C ILE A 466 -6.02 3.04 -34.42
N ARG A 467 -5.83 2.35 -35.54
CA ARG A 467 -5.90 0.88 -35.59
C ARG A 467 -4.62 0.29 -34.98
N PRO A 468 -4.72 -0.55 -33.94
CA PRO A 468 -3.54 -1.12 -33.29
C PRO A 468 -2.71 -1.99 -34.24
N LYS A 469 -1.38 -1.95 -34.09
CA LYS A 469 -0.46 -2.83 -34.84
C LYS A 469 -0.66 -4.30 -34.48
N CYS A 470 -1.08 -4.58 -33.24
CA CYS A 470 -1.43 -5.90 -32.75
C CYS A 470 -2.79 -6.41 -33.24
N ALA A 471 -3.60 -5.61 -33.94
CA ALA A 471 -4.93 -6.05 -34.40
C ALA A 471 -4.93 -7.36 -35.22
N PRO A 472 -3.97 -7.61 -36.14
CA PRO A 472 -3.86 -8.91 -36.81
C PRO A 472 -3.56 -10.08 -35.86
N THR A 473 -2.75 -9.84 -34.82
CA THR A 473 -2.48 -10.84 -33.77
C THR A 473 -3.74 -11.18 -32.98
N LEU A 474 -4.55 -10.15 -32.66
CA LEU A 474 -5.84 -10.36 -32.00
C LEU A 474 -6.80 -11.18 -32.87
N ALA A 475 -6.90 -10.84 -34.16
CA ALA A 475 -7.73 -11.58 -35.11
C ALA A 475 -7.28 -13.05 -35.26
N ALA A 476 -5.96 -13.30 -35.30
CA ALA A 476 -5.41 -14.65 -35.33
C ALA A 476 -5.71 -15.45 -34.05
N ALA A 477 -5.87 -14.78 -32.91
CA ALA A 477 -6.31 -15.37 -31.66
C ALA A 477 -7.85 -15.51 -31.55
N GLY A 478 -8.60 -15.16 -32.60
CA GLY A 478 -10.07 -15.26 -32.64
C GLY A 478 -10.82 -14.01 -32.20
N PHE A 479 -10.12 -12.88 -31.99
CA PHE A 479 -10.69 -11.60 -31.58
C PHE A 479 -10.65 -10.60 -32.73
N ASP A 480 -11.59 -10.70 -33.67
CA ASP A 480 -11.73 -9.73 -34.76
C ASP A 480 -12.48 -8.48 -34.28
N LEU A 481 -11.73 -7.57 -33.68
CA LEU A 481 -12.20 -6.23 -33.34
C LEU A 481 -12.27 -5.41 -34.64
N GLY A 482 -13.44 -5.48 -35.29
CA GLY A 482 -13.67 -4.88 -36.60
C GLY A 482 -13.27 -3.40 -36.70
N PRO A 483 -13.13 -2.85 -37.92
CA PRO A 483 -12.50 -1.53 -38.14
C PRO A 483 -13.20 -0.37 -37.40
N ASN A 484 -14.51 -0.46 -37.21
CA ASN A 484 -15.30 0.56 -36.50
C ASN A 484 -15.06 0.58 -34.98
N PHE A 485 -14.44 -0.47 -34.43
CA PHE A 485 -14.12 -0.54 -33.01
C PHE A 485 -13.12 0.54 -32.59
N PHE A 486 -12.15 0.84 -33.46
CA PHE A 486 -11.09 1.81 -33.21
C PHE A 486 -11.33 3.19 -33.84
N ALA A 487 -12.44 3.37 -34.57
CA ALA A 487 -12.78 4.66 -35.18
C ALA A 487 -12.86 5.76 -34.10
N GLU A 488 -12.36 6.96 -34.39
CA GLU A 488 -12.30 8.05 -33.42
C GLU A 488 -13.71 8.43 -32.95
N ARG A 489 -14.00 8.16 -31.66
CA ARG A 489 -15.30 8.48 -31.05
C ARG A 489 -15.18 8.55 -29.54
N ARG A 490 -16.12 9.29 -28.94
CA ARG A 490 -16.40 9.22 -27.50
C ARG A 490 -17.06 7.87 -27.17
N LEU A 491 -16.61 7.26 -26.09
CA LEU A 491 -17.14 6.03 -25.51
C LEU A 491 -18.07 6.33 -24.33
#